data_AF-A0A0S4U094-F1
#
_entry.id   AF-A0A0S4U094-F1
#
_cell.length_a   1.000
_cell.length_b   1.000
_cell.length_c   1.000
_cell.angle_alpha   90.00
_cell.angle_beta   90.00
_cell.angle_gamma   90.00
#
_symmetry.space_group_name_H-M   'P 1'
#
loop_
_entity.id
_entity.type
_entity.pdbx_description
1 polymer ?
#
loop_
_entity_poly.entity_id
_entity_poly.type
_entity_poly.pdbx_seq_one_letter_code
_entity_poly.pdbx_strand_id
1 'polypeptide(L)'
;MNLRARGPSSPREPLEVWAQACKLQAETVEALRALRDQEGSGPFMSLLGRLDGCASFDKRKRHRAGSLRELGGILKLAAHNDAYRAFCFDVAGGADENCHDNVDVIFGNLRLAARDPTYHGNASLEQVLDYRKRCVPWSRVDDFVSKRFPLFEASLENVLALWICLSDILPIQTPAMTFGDIASVNEGGEARARAYIKKHCDSEAKLQRNLCRSPAWRRFLERQHPVEFTANTLLWASALQAVIEQRPDGEAMAAADVDTASFGSRTEALARARAMPGIGTGHAFRHLQQNATVLLSEDLTRRLVVEKRPLRTEAKAYAHLLRDPDWLTYLEQEYPDDPAFSSDGIDMRDRHERLMELTQQEIGAARGG
;
A
#
# COMPACT_ATOMS: atom_id res chain seq x y z
N MET A 1 28.53 -47.72 -30.82
CA MET A 1 28.78 -46.26 -30.84
C MET A 1 27.49 -45.59 -30.39
N ASN A 2 27.41 -45.13 -29.15
CA ASN A 2 26.16 -44.59 -28.55
C ASN A 2 26.10 -43.08 -28.76
N LEU A 3 25.22 -42.64 -29.66
CA LEU A 3 24.76 -41.24 -29.73
C LEU A 3 23.69 -41.06 -28.65
N ARG A 4 24.08 -40.52 -27.49
CA ARG A 4 23.13 -40.04 -26.48
C ARG A 4 22.37 -38.85 -27.07
N ALA A 5 21.11 -39.07 -27.41
CA ALA A 5 20.13 -38.01 -27.57
C ALA A 5 20.07 -37.20 -26.27
N ARG A 6 20.45 -35.92 -26.32
CA ARG A 6 20.12 -34.96 -25.28
C ARG A 6 18.60 -34.81 -25.30
N GLY A 7 17.92 -35.37 -24.31
CA GLY A 7 16.52 -35.05 -24.06
C GLY A 7 16.35 -33.53 -23.83
N PRO A 8 15.15 -32.98 -24.05
CA PRO A 8 14.89 -31.58 -23.76
C PRO A 8 15.23 -31.31 -22.30
N SER A 9 16.08 -30.31 -22.05
CA SER A 9 16.35 -29.83 -20.70
C SER A 9 15.03 -29.38 -20.10
N SER A 10 14.65 -29.92 -18.93
CA SER A 10 13.52 -29.43 -18.15
C SER A 10 13.55 -27.89 -18.10
N PRO A 11 12.40 -27.20 -18.23
CA PRO A 11 12.37 -25.75 -18.13
C PRO A 11 13.04 -25.35 -16.81
N ARG A 12 14.14 -24.60 -16.90
CA ARG A 12 14.83 -24.09 -15.70
C ARG A 12 13.85 -23.20 -14.96
N GLU A 13 13.73 -23.41 -13.65
CA GLU A 13 12.86 -22.61 -12.80
C GLU A 13 13.25 -21.12 -12.94
N PRO A 14 12.33 -20.22 -13.29
CA PRO A 14 12.64 -18.81 -13.53
C PRO A 14 13.41 -18.14 -12.38
N LEU A 15 13.06 -18.52 -11.14
CA LEU A 15 13.70 -18.01 -9.94
C LEU A 15 15.20 -18.37 -9.89
N GLU A 16 15.59 -19.59 -10.27
CA GLU A 16 16.99 -20.01 -10.29
C GLU A 16 17.81 -19.25 -11.34
N VAL A 17 17.20 -19.02 -12.52
CA VAL A 17 17.81 -18.25 -13.61
C VAL A 17 18.14 -16.83 -13.14
N TRP A 18 17.19 -16.15 -12.50
CA TRP A 18 17.39 -14.79 -12.02
C TRP A 18 18.25 -14.72 -10.77
N ALA A 19 18.15 -15.68 -9.85
CA ALA A 19 19.05 -15.78 -8.70
C ALA A 19 20.52 -15.83 -9.14
N GLN A 20 20.82 -16.64 -10.16
CA GLN A 20 22.16 -16.72 -10.73
C GLN A 20 22.55 -15.43 -11.48
N ALA A 21 21.66 -14.90 -12.34
CA ALA A 21 21.95 -13.71 -13.14
C ALA A 21 22.16 -12.44 -12.29
N CYS A 22 21.40 -12.31 -11.19
CA CYS A 22 21.50 -11.19 -10.24
C CYS A 22 22.54 -11.42 -9.14
N LYS A 23 23.16 -12.62 -9.06
CA LYS A 23 24.13 -13.00 -8.02
C LYS A 23 23.55 -12.87 -6.60
N LEU A 24 22.34 -13.37 -6.40
CA LEU A 24 21.67 -13.32 -5.09
C LEU A 24 22.39 -14.19 -4.06
N GLN A 25 22.36 -13.76 -2.79
CA GLN A 25 22.87 -14.55 -1.66
C GLN A 25 21.97 -15.76 -1.41
N ALA A 26 22.55 -16.87 -0.93
CA ALA A 26 21.82 -18.11 -0.68
C ALA A 26 20.58 -17.91 0.22
N GLU A 27 20.71 -17.15 1.30
CA GLU A 27 19.60 -16.79 2.21
C GLU A 27 18.43 -16.13 1.48
N THR A 28 18.73 -15.23 0.53
CA THR A 28 17.69 -14.57 -0.27
C THR A 28 17.02 -15.56 -1.21
N VAL A 29 17.79 -16.49 -1.79
CA VAL A 29 17.25 -17.52 -2.67
C VAL A 29 16.31 -18.46 -1.92
N GLU A 30 16.69 -18.90 -0.71
CA GLU A 30 15.80 -19.74 0.12
C GLU A 30 14.51 -19.01 0.48
N ALA A 31 14.62 -17.74 0.91
CA ALA A 31 13.44 -16.92 1.21
C ALA A 31 12.53 -16.74 -0.03
N LEU A 32 13.11 -16.56 -1.22
CA LEU A 32 12.37 -16.46 -2.47
C LEU A 32 11.68 -17.77 -2.88
N ARG A 33 12.32 -18.93 -2.64
CA ARG A 33 11.70 -20.24 -2.92
C ARG A 33 10.44 -20.45 -2.10
N ALA A 34 10.44 -20.00 -0.85
CA ALA A 34 9.27 -20.06 0.02
C ALA A 34 8.08 -19.23 -0.50
N LEU A 35 8.32 -18.27 -1.40
CA LEU A 35 7.27 -17.42 -1.98
C LEU A 35 6.47 -18.11 -3.07
N ARG A 36 7.04 -19.12 -3.74
CA ARG A 36 6.45 -19.77 -4.93
C ARG A 36 5.08 -20.37 -4.64
N ASP A 37 4.91 -20.88 -3.42
CA ASP A 37 3.71 -21.61 -3.03
C ASP A 37 2.77 -20.72 -2.19
N GLN A 38 3.04 -19.41 -2.10
CA GLN A 38 2.15 -18.44 -1.44
C GLN A 38 0.96 -18.09 -2.34
N GLU A 39 -0.19 -17.84 -1.71
CA GLU A 39 -1.38 -17.34 -2.39
C GLU A 39 -1.09 -16.03 -3.12
N GLY A 40 -1.54 -15.92 -4.37
CA GLY A 40 -1.32 -14.73 -5.22
C GLY A 40 0.08 -14.60 -5.84
N SER A 41 1.01 -15.53 -5.59
CA SER A 41 2.38 -15.46 -6.12
C SER A 41 2.51 -15.81 -7.61
N GLY A 42 1.53 -16.51 -8.19
CA GLY A 42 1.55 -17.01 -9.56
C GLY A 42 1.89 -15.96 -10.62
N PRO A 43 1.18 -14.81 -10.67
CA PRO A 43 1.49 -13.74 -11.63
C PRO A 43 2.91 -13.18 -11.48
N PHE A 44 3.43 -13.11 -10.25
CA PHE A 44 4.81 -12.68 -10.01
C PHE A 44 5.83 -13.70 -10.55
N MET A 45 5.56 -15.00 -10.40
CA MET A 45 6.42 -16.05 -11.00
C MET A 45 6.34 -16.05 -12.53
N SER A 46 5.16 -15.80 -13.09
CA SER A 46 4.94 -15.61 -14.54
C SER A 46 5.74 -14.43 -15.07
N LEU A 47 5.70 -13.27 -14.40
CA LEU A 47 6.51 -12.11 -14.70
C LEU A 47 8.00 -12.48 -14.79
N LEU A 48 8.54 -13.16 -13.76
CA LEU A 48 9.93 -13.60 -13.75
C LEU A 48 10.24 -14.52 -14.95
N GLY A 49 9.34 -15.42 -15.31
CA GLY A 49 9.50 -16.28 -16.50
C GLY A 49 9.65 -15.50 -17.82
N ARG A 50 9.10 -14.29 -17.90
CA ARG A 50 9.01 -13.51 -19.14
C ARG A 50 10.05 -12.41 -19.29
N LEU A 51 10.75 -12.02 -18.22
CA LEU A 51 11.72 -10.92 -18.23
C LEU A 51 12.83 -11.09 -19.30
N ASP A 52 13.29 -12.32 -19.61
CA ASP A 52 14.37 -12.53 -20.59
C ASP A 52 13.95 -12.18 -22.03
N GLY A 53 12.64 -12.09 -22.30
CA GLY A 53 12.08 -11.68 -23.58
C GLY A 53 11.84 -10.17 -23.72
N CYS A 54 12.13 -9.38 -22.69
CA CYS A 54 11.80 -7.95 -22.63
C CYS A 54 13.00 -7.06 -22.96
N ALA A 55 12.74 -5.84 -23.43
CA ALA A 55 13.78 -4.95 -23.93
C ALA A 55 14.76 -4.52 -22.83
N SER A 56 14.29 -4.42 -21.58
CA SER A 56 15.16 -4.12 -20.42
C SER A 56 16.23 -5.18 -20.16
N PHE A 57 16.04 -6.43 -20.62
CA PHE A 57 16.95 -7.56 -20.32
C PHE A 57 17.66 -8.12 -21.56
N ASP A 58 17.53 -7.47 -22.73
CA ASP A 58 18.24 -7.87 -23.95
C ASP A 58 19.75 -7.97 -23.71
N LYS A 59 20.28 -9.20 -23.89
CA LYS A 59 21.68 -9.58 -23.69
C LYS A 59 22.66 -8.78 -24.54
N ARG A 60 22.19 -8.18 -25.63
CA ARG A 60 22.99 -7.39 -26.58
C ARG A 60 23.11 -5.92 -26.18
N LYS A 61 22.33 -5.45 -25.21
CA LYS A 61 22.26 -4.03 -24.86
C LYS A 61 23.08 -3.70 -23.61
N ARG A 62 23.66 -2.50 -23.60
CA ARG A 62 24.50 -2.01 -22.48
C ARG A 62 23.72 -1.81 -21.18
N HIS A 63 22.45 -1.41 -21.27
CA HIS A 63 21.60 -1.12 -20.10
C HIS A 63 21.23 -2.37 -19.28
N ARG A 64 21.36 -3.58 -19.84
CA ARG A 64 20.99 -4.83 -19.16
C ARG A 64 21.64 -5.00 -17.79
N ALA A 65 22.90 -4.58 -17.64
CA ALA A 65 23.60 -4.66 -16.37
C ALA A 65 22.94 -3.81 -15.27
N GLY A 66 22.34 -2.67 -15.64
CA GLY A 66 21.53 -1.84 -14.74
C GLY A 66 20.24 -2.55 -14.35
N SER A 67 19.50 -3.08 -15.33
CA SER A 67 18.26 -3.82 -15.11
C SER A 67 18.46 -5.04 -14.19
N LEU A 68 19.54 -5.80 -14.38
CA LEU A 68 19.88 -6.93 -13.50
C LEU A 68 20.15 -6.51 -12.06
N ARG A 69 20.82 -5.36 -11.86
CA ARG A 69 21.11 -4.84 -10.52
C ARG A 69 19.81 -4.44 -9.81
N GLU A 70 18.93 -3.76 -10.52
CA GLU A 70 17.64 -3.34 -9.97
C GLU A 70 16.70 -4.53 -9.72
N LEU A 71 16.66 -5.51 -10.63
CA LEU A 71 15.94 -6.77 -10.41
C LEU A 71 16.48 -7.50 -9.17
N GLY A 72 17.80 -7.56 -8.98
CA GLY A 72 18.39 -8.16 -7.78
C GLY A 72 17.96 -7.44 -6.50
N GLY A 73 17.87 -6.10 -6.53
CA GLY A 73 17.34 -5.30 -5.42
C GLY A 73 15.87 -5.57 -5.14
N ILE A 74 15.03 -5.65 -6.19
CA ILE A 74 13.60 -6.00 -6.10
C ILE A 74 13.42 -7.37 -5.46
N LEU A 75 14.14 -8.38 -5.96
CA LEU A 75 14.07 -9.75 -5.45
C LEU A 75 14.52 -9.83 -3.99
N LYS A 76 15.59 -9.14 -3.62
CA LYS A 76 16.03 -9.05 -2.23
C LYS A 76 14.97 -8.39 -1.34
N LEU A 77 14.33 -7.32 -1.80
CA LEU A 77 13.31 -6.62 -1.03
C LEU A 77 12.04 -7.46 -0.88
N ALA A 78 11.57 -8.13 -1.94
CA ALA A 78 10.41 -9.02 -1.89
C ALA A 78 10.62 -10.22 -0.95
N ALA A 79 11.86 -10.74 -0.89
CA ALA A 79 12.22 -11.83 0.01
C ALA A 79 12.10 -11.47 1.49
N HIS A 80 12.36 -10.21 1.87
CA HIS A 80 12.51 -9.82 3.28
C HIS A 80 11.51 -8.75 3.75
N ASN A 81 10.63 -8.26 2.88
CA ASN A 81 9.62 -7.26 3.22
C ASN A 81 8.24 -7.70 2.72
N ASP A 82 7.38 -8.10 3.66
CA ASP A 82 6.03 -8.59 3.38
C ASP A 82 5.14 -7.54 2.69
N ALA A 83 5.36 -6.26 2.97
CA ALA A 83 4.63 -5.16 2.33
C ALA A 83 4.97 -5.07 0.85
N TYR A 84 6.26 -5.06 0.58
CA TYR A 84 6.76 -4.96 -0.77
C TYR A 84 6.45 -6.23 -1.57
N ARG A 85 6.51 -7.39 -0.92
CA ARG A 85 6.11 -8.67 -1.51
C ARG A 85 4.64 -8.68 -1.92
N ALA A 86 3.74 -8.28 -1.02
CA ALA A 86 2.32 -8.18 -1.35
C ALA A 86 2.08 -7.21 -2.53
N PHE A 87 2.77 -6.08 -2.56
CA PHE A 87 2.74 -5.15 -3.70
C PHE A 87 3.24 -5.80 -5.00
N CYS A 88 4.31 -6.59 -4.95
CA CYS A 88 4.83 -7.31 -6.12
C CYS A 88 3.81 -8.29 -6.68
N PHE A 89 3.09 -9.02 -5.81
CA PHE A 89 2.06 -9.97 -6.21
C PHE A 89 0.86 -9.26 -6.85
N ASP A 90 0.41 -8.16 -6.25
CA ASP A 90 -0.71 -7.35 -6.77
C ASP A 90 -0.41 -6.74 -8.14
N VAL A 91 0.72 -6.05 -8.28
CA VAL A 91 1.09 -5.38 -9.54
C VAL A 91 1.44 -6.36 -10.66
N ALA A 92 1.91 -7.56 -10.33
CA ALA A 92 2.20 -8.58 -11.32
C ALA A 92 0.95 -9.22 -11.94
N GLY A 93 -0.26 -8.94 -11.46
CA GLY A 93 -1.52 -9.50 -12.00
C GLY A 93 -1.73 -9.28 -13.50
N GLY A 94 -1.15 -8.22 -14.08
CA GLY A 94 -1.19 -7.96 -15.54
C GLY A 94 -0.16 -8.76 -16.36
N ALA A 95 0.78 -9.46 -15.73
CA ALA A 95 1.91 -10.11 -16.39
C ALA A 95 1.55 -11.37 -17.19
N ASP A 96 0.28 -11.81 -17.18
CA ASP A 96 -0.17 -12.99 -17.93
C ASP A 96 -0.66 -12.65 -19.35
N GLU A 97 -0.88 -11.36 -19.66
CA GLU A 97 -1.17 -10.91 -21.01
C GLU A 97 0.07 -11.06 -21.91
N ASN A 98 -0.05 -11.64 -23.11
CA ASN A 98 1.07 -11.92 -24.03
C ASN A 98 1.68 -10.64 -24.69
N CYS A 99 2.04 -9.65 -23.88
CA CYS A 99 2.73 -8.42 -24.28
C CYS A 99 4.04 -8.28 -23.47
N HIS A 100 5.18 -8.22 -24.14
CA HIS A 100 6.49 -8.02 -23.48
C HIS A 100 6.67 -6.60 -22.95
N ASP A 101 6.04 -5.63 -23.60
CA ASP A 101 6.07 -4.24 -23.13
C ASP A 101 5.27 -4.08 -21.83
N ASN A 102 4.20 -4.85 -21.62
CA ASN A 102 3.51 -4.86 -20.33
C ASN A 102 4.41 -5.36 -19.18
N VAL A 103 5.26 -6.36 -19.47
CA VAL A 103 6.28 -6.82 -18.50
C VAL A 103 7.30 -5.72 -18.20
N ASP A 104 7.73 -4.93 -19.19
CA ASP A 104 8.59 -3.75 -18.98
C ASP A 104 7.89 -2.65 -18.17
N VAL A 105 6.57 -2.44 -18.35
CA VAL A 105 5.77 -1.51 -17.53
C VAL A 105 5.70 -1.96 -16.08
N ILE A 106 5.35 -3.23 -15.85
CA ILE A 106 5.28 -3.83 -14.52
C ILE A 106 6.66 -3.74 -13.85
N PHE A 107 7.74 -4.08 -14.57
CA PHE A 107 9.11 -3.95 -14.06
C PHE A 107 9.45 -2.49 -13.68
N GLY A 108 9.05 -1.51 -14.49
CA GLY A 108 9.18 -0.08 -14.17
C GLY A 108 8.48 0.29 -12.86
N ASN A 109 7.25 -0.17 -12.66
CA ASN A 109 6.48 0.07 -11.43
C ASN A 109 7.10 -0.64 -10.21
N LEU A 110 7.62 -1.85 -10.36
CA LEU A 110 8.36 -2.55 -9.30
C LEU A 110 9.62 -1.77 -8.92
N ARG A 111 10.39 -1.28 -9.89
CA ARG A 111 11.56 -0.41 -9.63
C ARG A 111 11.17 0.85 -8.90
N LEU A 112 10.02 1.46 -9.25
CA LEU A 112 9.50 2.63 -8.56
C LEU A 112 9.22 2.28 -7.11
N ALA A 113 8.39 1.28 -6.87
CA ALA A 113 8.10 0.88 -5.51
C ALA A 113 9.37 0.49 -4.72
N ALA A 114 10.36 -0.15 -5.34
CA ALA A 114 11.61 -0.53 -4.68
C ALA A 114 12.44 0.67 -4.21
N ARG A 115 12.25 1.88 -4.78
CA ARG A 115 12.92 3.11 -4.33
C ARG A 115 12.16 3.82 -3.21
N ASP A 116 10.99 3.33 -2.83
CA ASP A 116 10.19 3.96 -1.78
C ASP A 116 10.82 3.75 -0.39
N PRO A 117 11.18 4.83 0.33
CA PRO A 117 11.79 4.74 1.66
C PRO A 117 10.98 3.92 2.68
N THR A 118 9.66 3.87 2.55
CA THR A 118 8.77 3.15 3.49
C THR A 118 9.03 1.63 3.54
N TYR A 119 9.61 1.06 2.48
CA TYR A 119 9.98 -0.37 2.44
C TYR A 119 11.37 -0.66 3.03
N HIS A 120 12.19 0.36 3.30
CA HIS A 120 13.59 0.18 3.75
C HIS A 120 13.77 0.38 5.27
N GLY A 121 12.69 0.65 6.00
CA GLY A 121 12.73 0.88 7.45
C GLY A 121 13.21 2.28 7.83
N ASN A 122 12.72 2.80 8.96
CA ASN A 122 13.13 4.07 9.56
C ASN A 122 13.14 5.31 8.65
N ALA A 123 12.32 5.32 7.60
CA ALA A 123 12.18 6.50 6.73
C ALA A 123 11.58 7.67 7.52
N SER A 124 12.17 8.85 7.39
CA SER A 124 11.58 10.08 7.92
C SER A 124 10.38 10.51 7.08
N LEU A 125 9.45 11.26 7.68
CA LEU A 125 8.32 11.86 6.96
C LEU A 125 8.80 12.68 5.75
N GLU A 126 9.87 13.46 5.92
CA GLU A 126 10.45 14.27 4.86
C GLU A 126 10.94 13.41 3.70
N GLN A 127 11.70 12.33 3.97
CA GLN A 127 12.18 11.41 2.94
C GLN A 127 11.02 10.80 2.14
N VAL A 128 9.94 10.39 2.82
CA VAL A 128 8.75 9.82 2.18
C VAL A 128 8.02 10.86 1.33
N LEU A 129 7.80 12.07 1.85
CA LEU A 129 7.11 13.12 1.12
C LEU A 129 7.91 13.59 -0.10
N ASP A 130 9.23 13.74 0.02
CA ASP A 130 10.10 14.13 -1.08
C ASP A 130 10.17 13.05 -2.16
N TYR A 131 10.26 11.79 -1.74
CA TYR A 131 10.16 10.67 -2.66
C TYR A 131 8.83 10.70 -3.43
N ARG A 132 7.71 10.91 -2.73
CA ARG A 132 6.37 10.88 -3.33
C ARG A 132 6.12 12.06 -4.25
N LYS A 133 6.64 13.26 -3.92
CA LYS A 133 6.64 14.42 -4.83
C LYS A 133 7.41 14.12 -6.12
N ARG A 134 8.61 13.50 -6.02
CA ARG A 134 9.39 13.07 -7.19
C ARG A 134 8.70 11.99 -8.04
N CYS A 135 7.78 11.22 -7.46
CA CYS A 135 7.00 10.22 -8.18
C CYS A 135 5.76 10.78 -8.87
N VAL A 136 5.33 12.02 -8.59
CA VAL A 136 4.13 12.60 -9.21
C VAL A 136 4.23 12.60 -10.75
N PRO A 137 5.35 13.03 -11.37
CA PRO A 137 5.53 12.95 -12.82
C PRO A 137 5.26 11.57 -13.41
N TRP A 138 5.69 10.49 -12.74
CA TRP A 138 5.45 9.11 -13.18
C TRP A 138 3.96 8.82 -13.34
N SER A 139 3.17 9.06 -12.30
CA SER A 139 1.71 8.86 -12.33
C SER A 139 0.96 9.79 -13.31
N ARG A 140 1.60 10.88 -13.74
CA ARG A 140 0.99 11.85 -14.68
C ARG A 140 1.17 11.44 -16.13
N VAL A 141 2.13 10.58 -16.44
CA VAL A 141 2.27 10.00 -17.78
C VAL A 141 1.03 9.17 -18.11
N ASP A 142 0.63 8.28 -17.21
CA ASP A 142 -0.56 7.42 -17.39
C ASP A 142 -1.84 8.27 -17.57
N ASP A 143 -2.05 9.26 -16.69
CA ASP A 143 -3.18 10.19 -16.74
C ASP A 143 -3.20 11.02 -18.05
N PHE A 144 -2.03 11.40 -18.57
CA PHE A 144 -1.92 12.07 -19.87
C PHE A 144 -2.29 11.13 -21.02
N VAL A 145 -1.76 9.90 -21.01
CA VAL A 145 -2.01 8.92 -22.07
C VAL A 145 -3.48 8.56 -22.12
N SER A 146 -4.11 8.24 -20.99
CA SER A 146 -5.54 7.91 -20.92
C SER A 146 -6.44 9.02 -21.46
N LYS A 147 -6.05 10.29 -21.35
CA LYS A 147 -6.81 11.43 -21.91
C LYS A 147 -6.55 11.67 -23.38
N ARG A 148 -5.33 11.44 -23.85
CA ARG A 148 -4.88 11.83 -25.19
C ARG A 148 -4.99 10.73 -26.23
N PHE A 149 -4.92 9.47 -25.79
CA PHE A 149 -4.95 8.26 -26.61
C PHE A 149 -6.06 7.33 -26.09
N PRO A 150 -7.34 7.67 -26.32
CA PRO A 150 -8.47 6.91 -25.78
C PRO A 150 -8.68 5.54 -26.47
N LEU A 151 -7.96 5.26 -27.56
CA LEU A 151 -7.95 3.95 -28.21
C LEU A 151 -6.94 3.04 -27.50
N PHE A 152 -7.43 1.93 -26.94
CA PHE A 152 -6.66 1.00 -26.10
C PHE A 152 -5.46 0.37 -26.81
N GLU A 153 -5.48 0.25 -28.14
CA GLU A 153 -4.56 -0.57 -28.95
C GLU A 153 -3.06 -0.22 -28.80
N ALA A 154 -2.70 0.99 -28.35
CA ALA A 154 -1.30 1.38 -28.13
C ALA A 154 -1.08 2.16 -26.82
N SER A 155 -2.02 2.08 -25.87
CA SER A 155 -1.95 2.89 -24.64
C SER A 155 -0.70 2.57 -23.82
N LEU A 156 -0.29 1.30 -23.78
CA LEU A 156 0.86 0.83 -23.03
C LEU A 156 2.18 1.25 -23.67
N GLU A 157 2.29 1.11 -24.98
CA GLU A 157 3.45 1.51 -25.78
C GLU A 157 3.67 3.03 -25.68
N ASN A 158 2.59 3.81 -25.67
CA ASN A 158 2.66 5.25 -25.46
C ASN A 158 3.14 5.63 -24.05
N VAL A 159 2.74 4.88 -23.01
CA VAL A 159 3.26 5.08 -21.64
C VAL A 159 4.76 4.81 -21.59
N LEU A 160 5.21 3.66 -22.11
CA LEU A 160 6.64 3.31 -22.13
C LEU A 160 7.47 4.30 -22.94
N ALA A 161 7.00 4.68 -24.13
CA ALA A 161 7.70 5.64 -24.97
C ALA A 161 7.86 6.99 -24.25
N LEU A 162 6.81 7.47 -23.56
CA LEU A 162 6.92 8.67 -22.72
C LEU A 162 7.85 8.46 -21.53
N TRP A 163 7.87 7.29 -20.88
CA TRP A 163 8.82 7.03 -19.81
C TRP A 163 10.28 7.05 -20.27
N ILE A 164 10.55 6.60 -21.49
CA ILE A 164 11.90 6.65 -22.09
C ILE A 164 12.29 8.11 -22.39
N CYS A 165 11.45 8.84 -23.11
CA CYS A 165 11.75 10.21 -23.54
C CYS A 165 11.78 11.22 -22.37
N LEU A 166 11.02 10.97 -21.31
CA LEU A 166 10.95 11.84 -20.12
C LEU A 166 11.88 11.39 -18.99
N SER A 167 12.85 10.51 -19.27
CA SER A 167 13.74 9.94 -18.25
C SER A 167 14.56 10.96 -17.45
N ASP A 168 14.71 12.19 -17.97
CA ASP A 168 15.34 13.33 -17.29
C ASP A 168 14.51 13.92 -16.15
N ILE A 169 13.17 13.82 -16.22
CA ILE A 169 12.24 14.33 -15.19
C ILE A 169 11.57 13.24 -14.36
N LEU A 170 11.74 11.97 -14.75
CA LEU A 170 11.16 10.83 -14.05
C LEU A 170 12.11 10.31 -12.97
N PRO A 171 11.57 9.74 -11.87
CA PRO A 171 12.37 9.22 -10.76
C PRO A 171 13.17 7.97 -11.15
N ILE A 172 12.86 7.36 -12.30
CA ILE A 172 13.45 6.13 -12.81
C ILE A 172 13.67 6.26 -14.31
N GLN A 173 14.82 5.79 -14.75
CA GLN A 173 15.14 5.68 -16.16
C GLN A 173 14.59 4.37 -16.73
N THR A 174 13.59 4.45 -17.60
CA THR A 174 13.14 3.30 -18.40
C THR A 174 14.09 3.13 -19.60
N PRO A 175 14.81 1.99 -19.71
CA PRO A 175 15.95 1.91 -20.60
C PRO A 175 15.58 1.64 -22.07
N ALA A 176 14.52 0.88 -22.32
CA ALA A 176 14.11 0.47 -23.66
C ALA A 176 12.67 -0.05 -23.66
N MET A 177 12.10 -0.21 -24.84
CA MET A 177 10.84 -0.91 -25.12
C MET A 177 11.00 -1.79 -26.36
N THR A 178 10.15 -2.81 -26.49
CA THR A 178 10.23 -3.82 -27.55
C THR A 178 9.52 -3.35 -28.82
N PHE A 179 8.33 -2.75 -28.68
CA PHE A 179 7.48 -2.36 -29.82
C PHE A 179 7.40 -0.84 -30.00
N GLY A 180 8.57 -0.18 -30.03
CA GLY A 180 8.66 1.28 -30.16
C GLY A 180 7.96 1.87 -31.38
N ASP A 181 7.89 1.11 -32.49
CA ASP A 181 7.27 1.56 -33.74
C ASP A 181 5.74 1.68 -33.66
N ILE A 182 5.12 1.09 -32.63
CA ILE A 182 3.66 1.15 -32.39
C ILE A 182 3.31 2.37 -31.53
N ALA A 183 4.29 2.95 -30.82
CA ALA A 183 4.08 4.16 -30.04
C ALA A 183 3.84 5.37 -30.95
N SER A 184 2.79 6.14 -30.65
CA SER A 184 2.42 7.37 -31.36
C SER A 184 3.09 8.62 -30.78
N VAL A 185 4.19 8.47 -30.04
CA VAL A 185 4.88 9.55 -29.33
C VAL A 185 5.96 10.15 -30.22
N ASN A 186 5.68 11.32 -30.77
CA ASN A 186 6.67 12.17 -31.45
C ASN A 186 7.14 13.32 -30.54
N GLU A 187 8.10 14.14 -31.01
CA GLU A 187 8.62 15.30 -30.26
C GLU A 187 7.51 16.25 -29.78
N GLY A 188 6.49 16.48 -30.61
CA GLY A 188 5.32 17.28 -30.23
C GLY A 188 4.45 16.61 -29.16
N GLY A 189 4.37 15.29 -29.14
CA GLY A 189 3.74 14.49 -28.10
C GLY A 189 4.48 14.60 -26.76
N GLU A 190 5.81 14.49 -26.79
CA GLU A 190 6.67 14.67 -25.62
C GLU A 190 6.52 16.08 -25.03
N ALA A 191 6.61 17.12 -25.86
CA ALA A 191 6.48 18.50 -25.40
C ALA A 191 5.12 18.78 -24.72
N ARG A 192 4.04 18.21 -25.25
CA ARG A 192 2.70 18.27 -24.63
C ARG A 192 2.63 17.51 -23.31
N ALA A 193 3.25 16.33 -23.23
CA ALA A 193 3.32 15.57 -21.99
C ALA A 193 4.10 16.34 -20.91
N ARG A 194 5.24 16.96 -21.25
CA ARG A 194 6.01 17.83 -20.34
C ARG A 194 5.17 19.00 -19.83
N ALA A 195 4.47 19.70 -20.73
CA ALA A 195 3.59 20.80 -20.36
C ALA A 195 2.45 20.34 -19.44
N TYR A 196 1.87 19.18 -19.72
CA TYR A 196 0.83 18.56 -18.89
C TYR A 196 1.37 18.22 -17.49
N ILE A 197 2.50 17.51 -17.41
CA ILE A 197 3.13 17.15 -16.13
C ILE A 197 3.41 18.42 -15.33
N LYS A 198 4.07 19.43 -15.91
CA LYS A 198 4.37 20.71 -15.25
C LYS A 198 3.12 21.39 -14.70
N LYS A 199 2.04 21.46 -15.49
CA LYS A 199 0.77 22.05 -15.06
C LYS A 199 0.08 21.26 -13.94
N HIS A 200 0.32 19.95 -13.86
CA HIS A 200 -0.44 19.05 -13.00
C HIS A 200 0.31 18.46 -11.80
N CYS A 201 1.61 18.77 -11.61
CA CYS A 201 2.41 18.31 -10.47
C CYS A 201 2.14 19.05 -9.14
N ASP A 202 1.64 20.29 -9.18
CA ASP A 202 1.73 21.21 -8.03
C ASP A 202 0.42 21.37 -7.23
N SER A 203 -0.14 20.30 -6.66
CA SER A 203 -1.10 20.52 -5.58
C SER A 203 -0.99 19.53 -4.43
N GLU A 204 -1.00 20.07 -3.21
CA GLU A 204 -1.01 19.29 -1.96
C GLU A 204 -2.22 18.35 -1.91
N ALA A 205 -3.37 18.77 -2.46
CA ALA A 205 -4.56 17.93 -2.60
C ALA A 205 -4.33 16.70 -3.51
N LYS A 206 -3.54 16.82 -4.58
CA LYS A 206 -3.18 15.69 -5.45
C LYS A 206 -2.18 14.78 -4.77
N LEU A 207 -1.19 15.35 -4.08
CA LEU A 207 -0.22 14.57 -3.30
C LEU A 207 -0.94 13.77 -2.20
N GLN A 208 -1.85 14.41 -1.46
CA GLN A 208 -2.71 13.74 -0.47
C GLN A 208 -3.48 12.59 -1.13
N ARG A 209 -4.19 12.83 -2.23
CA ARG A 209 -4.97 11.78 -2.92
C ARG A 209 -4.11 10.60 -3.36
N ASN A 210 -2.90 10.87 -3.87
CA ASN A 210 -1.96 9.82 -4.27
C ASN A 210 -1.43 9.04 -3.07
N LEU A 211 -1.12 9.73 -1.96
CA LEU A 211 -0.67 9.10 -0.73
C LEU A 211 -1.76 8.22 -0.09
N CYS A 212 -2.99 8.70 0.00
CA CYS A 212 -4.12 7.94 0.58
C CYS A 212 -4.39 6.61 -0.15
N ARG A 213 -4.03 6.52 -1.44
CA ARG A 213 -4.17 5.30 -2.25
C ARG A 213 -2.97 4.36 -2.16
N SER A 214 -1.88 4.77 -1.52
CA SER A 214 -0.66 3.99 -1.43
C SER A 214 -0.69 3.03 -0.23
N PRO A 215 -0.60 1.70 -0.44
CA PRO A 215 -0.49 0.75 0.67
C PRO A 215 0.75 0.99 1.54
N ALA A 216 1.86 1.42 0.93
CA ALA A 216 3.10 1.73 1.64
C ALA A 216 2.95 2.95 2.56
N TRP A 217 2.15 3.94 2.13
CA TRP A 217 1.84 5.10 2.94
C TRP A 217 0.96 4.75 4.14
N ARG A 218 -0.05 3.88 3.96
CA ARG A 218 -0.85 3.39 5.09
C ARG A 218 0.03 2.74 6.15
N ARG A 219 0.94 1.83 5.76
CA ARG A 219 1.88 1.19 6.70
C ARG A 219 2.83 2.19 7.35
N PHE A 220 3.24 3.22 6.63
CA PHE A 220 4.02 4.31 7.22
C PHE A 220 3.22 5.03 8.31
N LEU A 221 1.96 5.40 8.02
CA LEU A 221 1.08 6.04 9.01
C LEU A 221 0.86 5.16 10.24
N GLU A 222 0.60 3.86 10.06
CA GLU A 222 0.44 2.90 11.16
C GLU A 222 1.66 2.86 12.09
N ARG A 223 2.87 2.90 11.51
CA ARG A 223 4.13 2.94 12.27
C ARG A 223 4.35 4.26 13.00
N GLN A 224 3.95 5.39 12.39
CA GLN A 224 4.17 6.72 12.96
C GLN A 224 3.05 7.15 13.93
N HIS A 225 1.87 6.54 13.84
CA HIS A 225 0.69 6.83 14.67
C HIS A 225 0.18 5.55 15.37
N PRO A 226 1.04 4.80 16.09
CA PRO A 226 0.67 3.50 16.63
C PRO A 226 -0.49 3.61 17.62
N VAL A 227 -0.56 4.69 18.41
CA VAL A 227 -1.62 4.93 19.39
C VAL A 227 -2.97 5.11 18.70
N GLU A 228 -3.05 5.97 17.68
CA GLU A 228 -4.31 6.22 16.97
C GLU A 228 -4.83 4.97 16.24
N PHE A 229 -3.95 4.19 15.59
CA PHE A 229 -4.35 2.97 14.89
C PHE A 229 -4.72 1.83 15.85
N THR A 230 -4.01 1.70 16.98
CA THR A 230 -4.34 0.71 18.02
C THR A 230 -5.68 1.03 18.66
N ALA A 231 -5.90 2.30 19.06
CA ALA A 231 -7.18 2.75 19.60
C ALA A 231 -8.34 2.51 18.62
N ASN A 232 -8.15 2.84 17.34
CA ASN A 232 -9.15 2.55 16.31
C ASN A 232 -9.47 1.04 16.25
N THR A 233 -8.45 0.18 16.33
CA THR A 233 -8.64 -1.28 16.33
C THR A 233 -9.43 -1.77 17.54
N LEU A 234 -9.10 -1.29 18.75
CA LEU A 234 -9.81 -1.62 19.99
C LEU A 234 -11.28 -1.17 19.95
N LEU A 235 -11.54 0.06 19.48
CA LEU A 235 -12.90 0.57 19.33
C LEU A 235 -13.75 -0.29 18.37
N TRP A 236 -13.16 -0.77 17.28
CA TRP A 236 -13.83 -1.67 16.35
C TRP A 236 -14.02 -3.08 16.93
N ALA A 237 -13.08 -3.58 17.74
CA ALA A 237 -13.22 -4.85 18.44
C ALA A 237 -14.35 -4.80 19.48
N SER A 238 -14.40 -3.74 20.29
CA SER A 238 -15.50 -3.48 21.24
C SER A 238 -16.85 -3.35 20.51
N ALA A 239 -16.91 -2.62 19.39
CA ALA A 239 -18.12 -2.53 18.60
C ALA A 239 -18.57 -3.89 18.04
N LEU A 240 -17.63 -4.76 17.63
CA LEU A 240 -17.94 -6.11 17.19
C LEU A 240 -18.48 -6.98 18.33
N GLN A 241 -17.90 -6.86 19.53
CA GLN A 241 -18.38 -7.58 20.71
C GLN A 241 -19.81 -7.19 21.06
N ALA A 242 -20.14 -5.89 21.05
CA ALA A 242 -21.51 -5.42 21.27
C ALA A 242 -22.51 -6.01 20.26
N VAL A 243 -22.10 -6.15 18.99
CA VAL A 243 -22.91 -6.77 17.93
C VAL A 243 -23.09 -8.28 18.16
N ILE A 244 -22.08 -8.97 18.70
CA ILE A 244 -22.15 -10.39 19.04
C ILE A 244 -23.07 -10.63 20.25
N GLU A 245 -23.00 -9.76 21.25
CA GLU A 245 -23.81 -9.82 22.48
C GLU A 245 -25.30 -9.51 22.23
N GLN A 246 -25.61 -8.70 21.22
CA GLN A 246 -26.98 -8.39 20.80
C GLN A 246 -27.73 -9.55 20.12
N ARG A 247 -27.19 -10.78 20.10
CA ARG A 247 -27.85 -11.96 19.51
C ARG A 247 -29.26 -12.18 20.09
N PRO A 248 -30.33 -12.00 19.30
CA PRO A 248 -31.65 -12.46 19.69
C PRO A 248 -31.70 -14.00 19.57
N ASP A 249 -32.27 -14.66 20.57
CA ASP A 249 -32.65 -16.06 20.44
C ASP A 249 -33.73 -16.19 19.36
N GLY A 250 -33.36 -16.65 18.17
CA GLY A 250 -34.28 -17.40 17.31
C GLY A 250 -35.00 -16.71 16.15
N GLU A 251 -34.56 -15.56 15.62
CA GLU A 251 -35.10 -15.05 14.34
C GLU A 251 -34.01 -14.76 13.30
N ALA A 252 -34.14 -15.40 12.13
CA ALA A 252 -33.35 -15.09 10.96
C ALA A 252 -33.80 -13.74 10.39
N MET A 253 -33.18 -12.65 10.86
CA MET A 253 -33.37 -11.35 10.26
C MET A 253 -32.74 -11.30 8.86
N ALA A 254 -33.50 -10.78 7.90
CA ALA A 254 -32.98 -10.48 6.57
C ALA A 254 -31.79 -9.51 6.68
N ALA A 255 -30.76 -9.71 5.86
CA ALA A 255 -29.63 -8.79 5.78
C ALA A 255 -30.17 -7.38 5.47
N ALA A 256 -30.14 -6.49 6.46
CA ALA A 256 -30.45 -5.09 6.24
C ALA A 256 -29.47 -4.55 5.20
N ASP A 257 -29.97 -3.81 4.22
CA ASP A 257 -29.14 -3.04 3.30
C ASP A 257 -28.51 -1.90 4.10
N VAL A 258 -27.40 -2.21 4.78
CA VAL A 258 -26.68 -1.24 5.60
C VAL A 258 -25.77 -0.45 4.68
N ASP A 259 -25.99 0.85 4.62
CA ASP A 259 -25.06 1.76 3.96
C ASP A 259 -23.70 1.73 4.68
N THR A 260 -22.74 1.08 4.02
CA THR A 260 -21.36 0.91 4.49
C THR A 260 -20.41 1.93 3.89
N ALA A 261 -20.90 2.87 3.07
CA ALA A 261 -20.06 3.78 2.29
C ALA A 261 -20.26 5.26 2.65
N SER A 262 -21.46 5.69 3.06
CA SER A 262 -21.76 7.12 3.29
C SER A 262 -21.79 7.47 4.78
N PHE A 263 -20.62 7.74 5.36
CA PHE A 263 -20.48 8.30 6.72
C PHE A 263 -19.39 9.37 6.75
N GLY A 264 -19.59 10.42 7.56
CA GLY A 264 -18.72 11.59 7.62
C GLY A 264 -17.62 11.50 8.68
N SER A 265 -17.69 10.54 9.60
CA SER A 265 -16.71 10.38 10.69
C SER A 265 -16.61 8.96 11.22
N ARG A 266 -15.50 8.66 11.92
CA ARG A 266 -15.30 7.38 12.62
C ARG A 266 -16.39 7.15 13.69
N THR A 267 -16.79 8.19 14.43
CA THR A 267 -17.85 8.09 15.46
C THR A 267 -19.19 7.70 14.85
N GLU A 268 -19.56 8.29 13.72
CA GLU A 268 -20.76 7.89 12.98
C GLU A 268 -20.68 6.43 12.51
N ALA A 269 -19.53 6.01 11.97
CA ALA A 269 -19.32 4.62 11.56
C ALA A 269 -19.41 3.64 12.74
N LEU A 270 -18.81 3.95 13.90
CA LEU A 270 -18.89 3.11 15.09
C LEU A 270 -20.32 3.01 15.64
N ALA A 271 -21.08 4.12 15.64
CA ALA A 271 -22.48 4.12 16.04
C ALA A 271 -23.32 3.21 15.12
N ARG A 272 -23.13 3.29 13.80
CA ARG A 272 -23.78 2.40 12.83
C ARG A 272 -23.39 0.94 13.02
N ALA A 273 -22.11 0.69 13.31
CA ALA A 273 -21.61 -0.67 13.56
C ALA A 273 -22.30 -1.29 14.78
N ARG A 274 -22.35 -0.56 15.91
CA ARG A 274 -22.99 -1.00 17.17
C ARG A 274 -24.49 -1.24 17.05
N ALA A 275 -25.14 -0.63 16.05
CA ALA A 275 -26.58 -0.79 15.78
C ALA A 275 -26.89 -1.94 14.79
N MET A 276 -25.89 -2.69 14.32
CA MET A 276 -26.12 -3.80 13.40
C MET A 276 -26.78 -5.01 14.09
N PRO A 277 -27.74 -5.69 13.44
CA PRO A 277 -28.54 -6.78 14.03
C PRO A 277 -27.80 -8.12 14.30
N GLY A 278 -26.46 -8.14 14.34
CA GLY A 278 -25.67 -9.34 14.68
C GLY A 278 -25.55 -10.43 13.60
N ILE A 279 -26.67 -10.99 13.15
CA ILE A 279 -26.69 -12.14 12.21
C ILE A 279 -26.62 -11.66 10.76
N GLY A 280 -25.74 -12.26 9.94
CA GLY A 280 -25.64 -11.99 8.50
C GLY A 280 -24.94 -10.68 8.11
N THR A 281 -24.57 -9.84 9.07
CA THR A 281 -23.96 -8.51 8.83
C THR A 281 -22.43 -8.51 8.82
N GLY A 282 -21.77 -9.66 8.98
CA GLY A 282 -20.31 -9.74 9.11
C GLY A 282 -19.53 -9.15 7.92
N HIS A 283 -20.05 -9.27 6.69
CA HIS A 283 -19.46 -8.58 5.53
C HIS A 283 -19.66 -7.07 5.60
N ALA A 284 -20.87 -6.61 5.92
CA ALA A 284 -21.18 -5.19 6.05
C ALA A 284 -20.35 -4.52 7.16
N PHE A 285 -20.19 -5.18 8.30
CA PHE A 285 -19.34 -4.72 9.40
C PHE A 285 -17.88 -4.55 8.95
N ARG A 286 -17.31 -5.57 8.26
CA ARG A 286 -15.94 -5.49 7.73
C ARG A 286 -15.78 -4.36 6.73
N HIS A 287 -16.73 -4.17 5.81
CA HIS A 287 -16.70 -3.06 4.85
C HIS A 287 -16.74 -1.70 5.55
N LEU A 288 -17.60 -1.54 6.54
CA LEU A 288 -17.70 -0.30 7.32
C LEU A 288 -16.40 0.00 8.09
N GLN A 289 -15.81 -1.02 8.75
CA GLN A 289 -14.52 -0.92 9.42
C GLN A 289 -13.39 -0.51 8.46
N GLN A 290 -13.32 -1.14 7.29
CA GLN A 290 -12.32 -0.84 6.26
C GLN A 290 -12.44 0.60 5.78
N ASN A 291 -13.65 1.06 5.46
CA ASN A 291 -13.91 2.41 5.00
C ASN A 291 -13.58 3.45 6.10
N ALA A 292 -13.88 3.16 7.37
CA ALA A 292 -13.57 4.08 8.46
C ALA A 292 -12.06 4.20 8.72
N THR A 293 -11.34 3.09 8.57
CA THR A 293 -9.88 3.07 8.65
C THR A 293 -9.24 3.83 7.49
N VAL A 294 -9.87 3.83 6.30
CA VAL A 294 -9.49 4.73 5.19
C VAL A 294 -9.65 6.18 5.61
N LEU A 295 -10.79 6.60 6.17
CA LEU A 295 -11.00 7.99 6.61
C LEU A 295 -9.98 8.45 7.66
N LEU A 296 -9.61 7.59 8.62
CA LEU A 296 -8.53 7.87 9.58
C LEU A 296 -7.21 8.16 8.86
N SER A 297 -6.85 7.29 7.89
CA SER A 297 -5.64 7.47 7.10
C SER A 297 -5.69 8.77 6.28
N GLU A 298 -6.84 9.11 5.71
CA GLU A 298 -7.03 10.35 4.94
C GLU A 298 -6.89 11.61 5.81
N ASP A 299 -7.46 11.60 7.03
CA ASP A 299 -7.33 12.72 7.96
C ASP A 299 -5.90 12.90 8.45
N LEU A 300 -5.21 11.82 8.83
CA LEU A 300 -3.79 11.88 9.20
C LEU A 300 -2.93 12.39 8.04
N THR A 301 -3.20 11.92 6.82
CA THR A 301 -2.50 12.41 5.62
C THR A 301 -2.75 13.90 5.40
N ARG A 302 -4.00 14.35 5.53
CA ARG A 302 -4.38 15.76 5.40
C ARG A 302 -3.61 16.64 6.39
N ARG A 303 -3.55 16.22 7.67
CA ARG A 303 -2.82 16.92 8.72
C ARG A 303 -1.33 17.07 8.39
N LEU A 304 -0.69 16.00 7.92
CA LEU A 304 0.74 15.99 7.61
C LEU A 304 1.09 16.74 6.32
N VAL A 305 0.26 16.61 5.28
CA VAL A 305 0.59 17.06 3.92
C VAL A 305 0.02 18.44 3.61
N VAL A 306 -1.24 18.68 3.98
CA VAL A 306 -1.96 19.93 3.67
C VAL A 306 -1.81 20.93 4.82
N GLU A 307 -2.10 20.49 6.05
CA GLU A 307 -1.99 21.37 7.22
C GLU A 307 -0.55 21.51 7.73
N LYS A 308 0.38 20.69 7.23
CA LYS A 308 1.81 20.68 7.61
C LYS A 308 2.03 20.58 9.12
N ARG A 309 1.14 19.88 9.82
CA ARG A 309 1.26 19.64 11.26
C ARG A 309 2.37 18.64 11.51
N PRO A 310 3.19 18.83 12.56
CA PRO A 310 4.21 17.87 12.92
C PRO A 310 3.58 16.55 13.38
N LEU A 311 4.34 15.46 13.25
CA LEU A 311 4.00 14.19 13.87
C LEU A 311 3.75 14.39 15.37
N ARG A 312 2.69 13.77 15.89
CA ARG A 312 2.43 13.80 17.33
C ARG A 312 3.44 12.91 18.03
N THR A 313 3.92 13.38 19.18
CA THR A 313 4.60 12.48 20.12
C THR A 313 3.58 11.51 20.70
N GLU A 314 4.04 10.34 21.15
CA GLU A 314 3.17 9.33 21.73
C GLU A 314 2.35 9.87 22.91
N ALA A 315 3.00 10.64 23.80
CA ALA A 315 2.32 11.33 24.91
C ALA A 315 1.20 12.28 24.45
N LYS A 316 1.39 13.00 23.33
CA LYS A 316 0.36 13.87 22.76
C LYS A 316 -0.77 13.06 22.09
N ALA A 317 -0.48 11.86 21.58
CA ALA A 317 -1.49 10.98 21.03
C ALA A 317 -2.38 10.42 22.16
N TYR A 318 -1.81 9.96 23.27
CA TYR A 318 -2.56 9.55 24.46
C TYR A 318 -3.45 10.67 25.01
N ALA A 319 -2.89 11.87 25.20
CA ALA A 319 -3.67 13.02 25.67
C ALA A 319 -4.80 13.42 24.71
N HIS A 320 -4.66 13.13 23.42
CA HIS A 320 -5.71 13.38 22.45
C HIS A 320 -6.83 12.33 22.51
N LEU A 321 -6.52 11.07 22.82
CA LEU A 321 -7.55 10.03 23.03
C LEU A 321 -8.46 10.37 24.21
N LEU A 322 -7.95 11.06 25.24
CA LEU A 322 -8.80 11.52 26.36
C LEU A 322 -9.81 12.61 25.98
N ARG A 323 -9.76 13.13 24.75
CA ARG A 323 -10.77 14.06 24.20
C ARG A 323 -11.75 13.36 23.27
N ASP A 324 -11.56 12.07 23.05
CA ASP A 324 -12.33 11.24 22.15
C ASP A 324 -13.45 10.55 22.93
N PRO A 325 -14.73 10.90 22.73
CA PRO A 325 -15.83 10.34 23.52
C PRO A 325 -15.96 8.83 23.32
N ASP A 326 -15.71 8.32 22.11
CA ASP A 326 -15.74 6.87 21.86
C ASP A 326 -14.68 6.14 22.69
N TRP A 327 -13.52 6.77 22.89
CA TRP A 327 -12.43 6.22 23.70
C TRP A 327 -12.77 6.24 25.20
N LEU A 328 -13.34 7.33 25.70
CA LEU A 328 -13.76 7.41 27.09
C LEU A 328 -14.85 6.39 27.41
N THR A 329 -15.83 6.22 26.52
CA THR A 329 -16.86 5.18 26.65
C THR A 329 -16.24 3.78 26.61
N TYR A 330 -15.24 3.54 25.75
CA TYR A 330 -14.50 2.27 25.74
C TYR A 330 -13.81 2.00 27.09
N LEU A 331 -13.09 2.98 27.65
CA LEU A 331 -12.42 2.81 28.93
C LEU A 331 -13.41 2.60 30.09
N GLU A 332 -14.56 3.28 30.09
CA GLU A 332 -15.61 3.09 31.08
C GLU A 332 -16.20 1.67 31.02
N GLN A 333 -16.29 1.07 29.83
CA GLN A 333 -16.74 -0.31 29.64
C GLN A 333 -15.72 -1.35 30.13
N GLU A 334 -14.43 -1.14 29.85
CA GLU A 334 -13.36 -2.05 30.27
C GLU A 334 -13.04 -1.93 31.78
N TYR A 335 -13.22 -0.74 32.36
CA TYR A 335 -12.89 -0.44 33.74
C TYR A 335 -14.07 0.24 34.49
N PRO A 336 -15.24 -0.43 34.60
CA PRO A 336 -16.45 0.17 35.15
C PRO A 336 -16.33 0.57 36.63
N ASP A 337 -15.49 -0.15 37.38
CA ASP A 337 -15.25 0.10 38.81
C ASP A 337 -14.10 1.10 39.08
N ASP A 338 -13.46 1.65 38.05
CA ASP A 338 -12.35 2.58 38.26
C ASP A 338 -12.86 3.95 38.77
N PRO A 339 -12.23 4.53 39.82
CA PRO A 339 -12.62 5.82 40.37
C PRO A 339 -12.67 6.97 39.34
N ALA A 340 -11.95 6.87 38.22
CA ALA A 340 -12.00 7.86 37.15
C ALA A 340 -13.38 8.01 36.48
N PHE A 341 -14.27 7.02 36.64
CA PHE A 341 -15.65 7.01 36.13
C PHE A 341 -16.71 7.15 37.23
N SER A 342 -16.29 7.17 38.50
CA SER A 342 -17.21 7.37 39.63
C SER A 342 -17.65 8.84 39.76
N SER A 343 -18.85 9.04 40.32
CA SER A 343 -19.33 10.36 40.76
C SER A 343 -18.61 10.90 42.00
N ASP A 344 -17.84 10.06 42.69
CA ASP A 344 -17.20 10.39 43.96
C ASP A 344 -15.87 11.13 43.76
N GLY A 345 -15.93 12.45 43.92
CA GLY A 345 -14.91 13.29 44.60
C GLY A 345 -13.45 13.28 44.12
N ILE A 346 -13.09 12.58 43.05
CA ILE A 346 -11.73 12.63 42.51
C ILE A 346 -11.46 14.01 41.91
N ASP A 347 -10.30 14.60 42.21
CA ASP A 347 -9.90 15.86 41.61
C ASP A 347 -9.76 15.70 40.08
N MET A 348 -10.04 16.77 39.33
CA MET A 348 -10.00 16.72 37.86
C MET A 348 -8.61 16.37 37.33
N ARG A 349 -7.54 16.74 38.06
CA ARG A 349 -6.17 16.38 37.71
C ARG A 349 -5.91 14.90 37.94
N ASP A 350 -6.28 14.39 39.11
CA ASP A 350 -6.11 12.98 39.47
C ASP A 350 -6.90 12.08 38.53
N ARG A 351 -8.11 12.52 38.14
CA ARG A 351 -8.92 11.86 37.09
C ARG A 351 -8.19 11.83 35.75
N HIS A 352 -7.62 12.95 35.32
CA HIS A 352 -6.89 13.00 34.06
C HIS A 352 -5.66 12.09 34.06
N GLU A 353 -4.88 12.09 35.14
CA GLU A 353 -3.71 11.23 35.31
C GLU A 353 -4.12 9.76 35.30
N ARG A 354 -5.19 9.39 36.00
CA ARG A 354 -5.73 8.02 36.00
C ARG A 354 -6.21 7.56 34.62
N LEU A 355 -6.95 8.40 33.89
CA LEU A 355 -7.38 8.09 32.52
C LEU A 355 -6.20 7.95 31.56
N MET A 356 -5.13 8.74 31.75
CA MET A 356 -3.89 8.60 30.97
C MET A 356 -3.21 7.25 31.23
N GLU A 357 -3.15 6.79 32.48
CA GLU A 357 -2.60 5.47 32.84
C GLU A 357 -3.39 4.34 32.20
N LEU A 358 -4.72 4.33 32.35
CA LEU A 358 -5.59 3.33 31.72
C LEU A 358 -5.43 3.32 30.20
N THR A 359 -5.36 4.50 29.59
CA THR A 359 -5.13 4.63 28.15
C THR A 359 -3.81 3.99 27.73
N GLN A 360 -2.73 4.24 28.46
CA GLN A 360 -1.41 3.68 28.17
C GLN A 360 -1.39 2.16 28.36
N GLN A 361 -2.05 1.67 29.41
CA GLN A 361 -2.20 0.24 29.69
C GLN A 361 -2.92 -0.49 28.55
N GLU A 362 -4.08 0.01 28.12
CA GLU A 362 -4.87 -0.58 27.03
C GLU A 362 -4.09 -0.63 25.72
N ILE A 363 -3.50 0.50 25.34
CA ILE A 363 -2.73 0.59 24.09
C ILE A 363 -1.46 -0.26 24.17
N GLY A 364 -0.79 -0.31 25.32
CA GLY A 364 0.39 -1.14 25.54
C GLY A 364 0.06 -2.63 25.45
N ALA A 365 -1.01 -3.07 26.12
CA ALA A 365 -1.48 -4.46 26.10
C ALA A 365 -1.85 -4.90 24.68
N ALA A 366 -2.59 -4.08 23.94
CA ALA A 366 -3.00 -4.36 22.56
C ALA A 366 -1.82 -4.45 21.58
N ARG A 367 -0.70 -3.79 21.88
CA ARG A 367 0.53 -3.82 21.07
C ARG A 367 1.45 -5.00 21.40
N GLY A 368 1.09 -5.84 22.39
CA GLY A 368 1.78 -7.08 22.70
C GLY A 368 2.80 -7.00 23.85
N GLY A 369 2.82 -5.92 24.64
CA GLY A 369 3.73 -5.76 25.78
C GLY A 369 5.17 -5.45 25.38
#